data_AF-J9ZWY4-F1
#
_entry.id   AF-J9ZWY4-F1
#
_cell.length_a   1.000
_cell.length_b   1.000
_cell.length_c   1.000
_cell.angle_alpha   90.00
_cell.angle_beta   90.00
_cell.angle_gamma   90.00
#
_symmetry.space_group_name_H-M   'P 1'
#
loop_
_entity.id
_entity.type
_entity.pdbx_description
1 polymer ?
#
loop_
_entity_poly.entity_id
_entity_poly.type
_entity_poly.pdbx_seq_one_letter_code
_entity_poly.pdbx_strand_id
1 'polypeptide(L)'
;TKLGNSEVSGAVDKIVGEMLTNFLEENPNEAKIIVQKVVLAAKARQAAKKAREMVQRKSPMGGSGLPGKLSDCSSKDPAESELFLVEGDSAGGTAKQGRDRHFQAILPLRGKILNVEKSMLHKVYDNEEIKNIYTALGVSVGTEEDSKALNMAKLRYHKVVIMTDADIDGSHISTLILTFFFRFMKELIENGYIYIAQPPLYLLKKGNKKIYAYNEKEREEFTLEMAPDGKGVKVQRYK
;
A
#
# COMPACT_ATOMS: atom_id res chain seq x y z
N THR A 1 27.65 12.28 -14.03
CA THR A 1 28.35 12.99 -15.13
C THR A 1 27.63 12.67 -16.43
N LYS A 2 27.08 13.66 -17.15
CA LYS A 2 26.34 13.46 -18.41
C LYS A 2 27.22 13.91 -19.58
N LEU A 3 27.44 13.05 -20.57
CA LEU A 3 28.18 13.40 -21.79
C LEU A 3 27.29 14.24 -22.71
N GLY A 4 27.81 15.38 -23.17
CA GLY A 4 27.08 16.39 -23.97
C GLY A 4 27.49 16.46 -25.44
N ASN A 5 28.32 15.54 -25.94
CA ASN A 5 28.82 15.59 -27.31
C ASN A 5 27.80 14.99 -28.28
N SER A 6 27.10 15.85 -29.03
CA SER A 6 26.08 15.48 -30.01
C SER A 6 26.61 14.63 -31.16
N GLU A 7 27.84 14.88 -31.62
CA GLU A 7 28.50 14.13 -32.71
C GLU A 7 28.72 12.65 -32.36
N VAL A 8 29.03 12.38 -31.09
CA VAL A 8 29.27 11.01 -30.59
C VAL A 8 27.98 10.19 -30.60
N SER A 9 26.82 10.81 -30.30
CA SER A 9 25.53 10.12 -30.33
C SER A 9 25.22 9.57 -31.73
N GLY A 10 25.42 10.38 -32.78
CA GLY A 10 25.16 9.95 -34.16
C GLY A 10 26.07 8.82 -34.62
N ALA A 11 27.35 8.88 -34.26
CA ALA A 11 28.31 7.82 -34.57
C ALA A 11 27.94 6.49 -33.88
N VAL A 12 27.57 6.55 -32.60
CA VAL A 12 27.15 5.37 -31.83
C VAL A 12 25.86 4.79 -32.37
N ASP A 13 24.83 5.60 -32.62
CA ASP A 13 23.55 5.13 -33.15
C ASP A 13 23.72 4.41 -34.49
N LYS A 14 24.57 4.95 -35.39
CA LYS A 14 24.85 4.32 -36.68
C LYS A 14 25.51 2.96 -36.54
N ILE A 15 26.60 2.88 -35.78
CA ILE A 15 27.39 1.64 -35.60
C ILE A 15 26.55 0.57 -34.88
N VAL A 16 25.86 0.96 -33.80
CA VAL A 16 25.02 0.04 -33.03
C VAL A 16 23.83 -0.42 -33.87
N GLY A 17 23.19 0.47 -34.63
CA GLY A 17 22.08 0.13 -35.51
C GLY A 17 22.47 -0.91 -36.56
N GLU A 18 23.58 -0.69 -37.26
CA GLU A 18 24.07 -1.61 -38.30
C GLU A 18 24.43 -2.99 -37.72
N MET A 19 25.22 -3.02 -36.64
CA MET A 19 25.64 -4.27 -36.00
C MET A 19 24.46 -5.03 -35.38
N LEU A 20 23.50 -4.32 -34.79
CA LEU A 20 22.29 -4.92 -34.22
C LEU A 20 21.40 -5.52 -35.31
N THR A 21 21.23 -4.83 -36.45
CA THR A 21 20.48 -5.36 -37.59
C THR A 21 21.14 -6.63 -38.11
N ASN A 22 22.46 -6.61 -38.35
CA ASN A 22 23.19 -7.78 -38.83
C ASN A 22 23.04 -8.96 -37.85
N PHE A 23 23.22 -8.72 -36.54
CA PHE A 23 23.05 -9.75 -35.53
C PHE A 23 21.64 -10.37 -35.52
N LEU A 24 20.59 -9.56 -35.63
CA LEU A 24 19.21 -10.03 -35.61
C LEU A 24 18.85 -10.85 -36.87
N GLU A 25 19.40 -10.48 -38.02
CA GLU A 25 19.21 -11.22 -39.28
C GLU A 25 19.99 -12.55 -39.29
N GLU A 26 21.22 -12.56 -38.76
CA GLU A 26 22.06 -13.76 -38.67
C GLU A 26 21.55 -14.76 -37.62
N ASN A 27 20.86 -14.29 -36.58
CA ASN A 27 20.42 -15.10 -35.43
C ASN A 27 18.89 -15.05 -35.26
N PRO A 28 18.12 -15.67 -36.18
CA PRO A 28 16.66 -15.54 -36.23
C PRO A 28 15.93 -16.11 -34.99
N ASN A 29 16.51 -17.13 -34.34
CA ASN A 29 15.92 -17.72 -33.12
C ASN A 29 16.03 -16.75 -31.93
N GLU A 30 17.21 -16.17 -31.72
CA GLU A 30 17.52 -15.18 -30.71
C GLU A 30 16.72 -13.89 -30.97
N ALA A 31 16.68 -13.43 -32.21
CA ALA A 31 15.90 -12.27 -32.63
C ALA A 31 14.42 -12.43 -32.28
N LYS A 32 13.83 -13.60 -32.55
CA LYS A 32 12.44 -13.91 -32.18
C LYS A 32 12.20 -13.82 -30.68
N ILE A 33 13.11 -14.34 -29.86
CA ILE A 33 13.02 -14.26 -28.38
C ILE A 33 13.09 -12.80 -27.91
N ILE A 34 14.02 -12.01 -28.45
CA ILE A 34 14.19 -10.58 -28.13
C ILE A 34 12.91 -9.81 -28.50
N VAL A 35 12.43 -9.96 -29.73
CA VAL A 35 11.22 -9.28 -30.22
C VAL A 35 9.99 -9.67 -29.39
N GLN A 36 9.82 -10.95 -29.06
CA GLN A 36 8.73 -11.39 -28.19
C GLN A 36 8.78 -10.72 -26.82
N LYS A 37 9.96 -10.59 -26.22
CA LYS A 37 10.15 -9.90 -24.94
C LYS A 37 9.83 -8.41 -25.04
N VAL A 38 10.24 -7.75 -26.13
CA VAL A 38 9.91 -6.35 -26.42
C VAL A 38 8.40 -6.17 -26.58
N VAL A 39 7.73 -7.02 -27.35
CA VAL A 39 6.27 -6.98 -27.56
C VAL A 39 5.53 -7.20 -26.24
N LEU A 40 5.96 -8.15 -25.41
CA LEU A 40 5.39 -8.39 -24.09
C LEU A 40 5.52 -7.15 -23.20
N ALA A 41 6.70 -6.52 -23.17
CA ALA A 41 6.94 -5.30 -22.41
C ALA A 41 6.11 -4.12 -22.94
N ALA A 42 5.98 -3.98 -24.25
CA ALA A 42 5.17 -2.93 -24.87
C ALA A 42 3.67 -3.09 -24.56
N LYS A 43 3.14 -4.31 -24.67
CA LYS A 43 1.76 -4.65 -24.26
C LYS A 43 1.53 -4.36 -22.77
N ALA A 44 2.48 -4.74 -21.91
CA ALA A 44 2.41 -4.47 -20.48
C ALA A 44 2.41 -2.95 -20.17
N ARG A 45 3.22 -2.16 -20.88
CA ARG A 45 3.22 -0.68 -20.77
C ARG A 45 1.91 -0.06 -21.23
N GLN A 46 1.37 -0.48 -22.37
CA GLN A 46 0.09 0.01 -22.87
C GLN A 46 -1.06 -0.35 -21.92
N ALA A 47 -1.08 -1.59 -21.41
CA ALA A 47 -2.05 -2.03 -20.42
C ALA A 47 -1.93 -1.22 -19.12
N ALA A 48 -0.71 -0.99 -18.62
CA ALA A 48 -0.48 -0.15 -17.45
C ALA A 48 -0.89 1.32 -17.66
N LYS A 49 -0.73 1.86 -18.89
CA LYS A 49 -1.21 3.21 -19.24
C LYS A 49 -2.74 3.25 -19.22
N LYS A 50 -3.41 2.30 -19.88
CA LYS A 50 -4.87 2.18 -19.86
C LYS A 50 -5.43 1.99 -18.45
N ALA A 51 -4.77 1.18 -17.62
CA ALA A 51 -5.18 0.94 -16.26
C ALA A 51 -5.03 2.18 -15.37
N ARG A 52 -3.93 2.94 -15.53
CA ARG A 52 -3.77 4.27 -14.90
C ARG A 52 -4.86 5.25 -15.32
N GLU A 53 -5.13 5.34 -16.63
CA GLU A 53 -6.20 6.18 -17.16
C GLU A 53 -7.57 5.75 -16.61
N MET A 54 -7.84 4.46 -16.43
CA MET A 54 -9.08 3.97 -15.83
C MET A 54 -9.22 4.34 -14.35
N VAL A 55 -8.13 4.31 -13.58
CA VAL A 55 -8.11 4.78 -12.18
C VAL A 55 -8.40 6.29 -12.12
N GLN A 56 -7.89 7.07 -13.08
CA GLN A 56 -8.17 8.51 -13.17
C GLN A 56 -9.57 8.85 -13.71
N ARG A 57 -10.10 8.09 -14.68
CA ARG A 57 -11.33 8.41 -15.44
C ARG A 57 -12.64 7.98 -14.78
N LYS A 58 -12.62 7.29 -13.63
CA LYS A 58 -13.84 6.97 -12.86
C LYS A 58 -14.48 8.20 -12.17
N SER A 59 -14.61 9.31 -12.90
CA SER A 59 -15.65 10.31 -12.62
C SER A 59 -16.24 10.86 -13.94
N PRO A 60 -17.08 10.09 -14.67
CA PRO A 60 -17.76 10.58 -15.87
C PRO A 60 -18.96 11.49 -15.54
N MET A 61 -19.41 11.52 -14.28
CA MET A 61 -20.50 12.37 -13.79
C MET A 61 -20.26 12.59 -12.30
N GLY A 62 -19.61 13.70 -11.93
CA GLY A 62 -19.66 14.45 -10.65
C GLY A 62 -19.73 13.76 -9.28
N GLY A 63 -19.65 12.43 -9.20
CA GLY A 63 -19.79 11.66 -7.99
C GLY A 63 -18.42 11.36 -7.42
N SER A 64 -18.15 11.93 -6.25
CA SER A 64 -17.19 11.44 -5.27
C SER A 64 -17.56 9.99 -4.87
N GLY A 65 -17.34 9.03 -5.76
CA GLY A 65 -17.63 7.63 -5.53
C GLY A 65 -16.53 7.02 -4.68
N LEU A 66 -16.59 7.25 -3.37
CA LEU A 66 -15.75 6.53 -2.41
C LEU A 66 -15.94 5.01 -2.59
N PRO A 67 -14.93 4.17 -2.29
CA PRO A 67 -15.09 2.73 -2.36
C PRO A 67 -16.29 2.28 -1.53
N GLY A 68 -17.13 1.39 -2.07
CA GLY A 68 -18.34 0.94 -1.36
C GLY A 68 -18.07 0.25 -0.01
N LYS A 69 -16.84 -0.23 0.20
CA LYS A 69 -16.37 -0.80 1.48
C LYS A 69 -15.86 0.24 2.47
N LEU A 70 -15.54 1.46 2.01
CA LEU A 70 -15.00 2.52 2.86
C LEU A 70 -16.10 3.03 3.78
N SER A 71 -15.86 2.95 5.08
CA SER A 71 -16.61 3.73 6.05
C SER A 71 -15.88 5.04 6.25
N ASP A 72 -16.38 6.14 5.68
CA ASP A 72 -15.71 7.45 5.76
C ASP A 72 -15.86 8.13 7.13
N CYS A 73 -15.05 9.14 7.40
CA CYS A 73 -15.19 10.06 8.54
C CYS A 73 -15.99 11.32 8.13
N SER A 74 -16.52 12.06 9.12
CA SER A 74 -17.25 13.30 8.84
C SER A 74 -16.34 14.49 8.53
N SER A 75 -15.13 14.53 9.12
CA SER A 75 -14.17 15.60 8.88
C SER A 75 -13.70 15.61 7.43
N LYS A 76 -13.38 16.81 6.96
CA LYS A 76 -12.79 17.07 5.64
C LYS A 76 -11.38 17.64 5.74
N ASP A 77 -10.89 17.91 6.95
CA ASP A 77 -9.52 18.35 7.15
C ASP A 77 -8.58 17.12 7.12
N PRO A 78 -7.69 17.02 6.11
CA PRO A 78 -6.77 15.89 6.00
C PRO A 78 -5.80 15.78 7.18
N ALA A 79 -5.50 16.88 7.88
CA ALA A 79 -4.50 16.91 8.95
C ALA A 79 -4.94 16.16 10.22
N GLU A 80 -6.24 16.21 10.54
CA GLU A 80 -6.82 15.45 11.64
C GLU A 80 -7.38 14.09 11.21
N SER A 81 -7.70 13.93 9.92
CA SER A 81 -8.37 12.74 9.41
C SER A 81 -7.43 11.54 9.31
N GLU A 82 -7.89 10.40 9.82
CA GLU A 82 -7.20 9.13 9.91
C GLU A 82 -7.87 8.07 9.03
N LEU A 83 -7.10 7.27 8.29
CA LEU A 83 -7.58 6.11 7.56
C LEU A 83 -6.97 4.84 8.13
N PHE A 84 -7.80 3.94 8.64
CA PHE A 84 -7.39 2.62 9.09
C PHE A 84 -7.59 1.59 7.98
N LEU A 85 -6.51 0.95 7.55
CA LEU A 85 -6.52 -0.23 6.68
C LEU A 85 -6.61 -1.47 7.56
N VAL A 86 -7.73 -2.18 7.48
CA VAL A 86 -8.05 -3.29 8.41
C VAL A 86 -8.09 -4.63 7.69
N GLU A 87 -7.56 -5.67 8.33
CA GLU A 87 -7.59 -7.03 7.81
C GLU A 87 -9.02 -7.64 7.88
N GLY A 88 -9.67 -7.77 6.73
CA GLY A 88 -10.96 -8.44 6.60
C GLY A 88 -12.18 -7.64 7.06
N ASP A 89 -13.35 -8.10 6.65
CA ASP A 89 -14.63 -7.45 6.97
C ASP A 89 -15.01 -7.61 8.46
N SER A 90 -14.52 -8.67 9.12
CA SER A 90 -14.79 -8.93 10.54
C SER A 90 -14.17 -7.86 11.44
N ALA A 91 -12.84 -7.68 11.35
CA ALA A 91 -12.15 -6.63 12.08
C ALA A 91 -12.60 -5.24 11.58
N GLY A 92 -12.92 -5.09 10.28
CA GLY A 92 -13.54 -3.88 9.75
C GLY A 92 -14.86 -3.50 10.42
N GLY A 93 -15.72 -4.48 10.72
CA GLY A 93 -16.97 -4.26 11.45
C GLY A 93 -16.74 -3.78 12.88
N THR A 94 -15.83 -4.42 13.61
CA THR A 94 -15.44 -4.03 14.98
C THR A 94 -14.81 -2.63 15.00
N ALA A 95 -13.87 -2.36 14.09
CA ALA A 95 -13.22 -1.06 13.96
C ALA A 95 -14.23 0.04 13.61
N LYS A 96 -15.20 -0.23 12.73
CA LYS A 96 -16.27 0.70 12.39
C LYS A 96 -17.11 1.09 13.60
N GLN A 97 -17.38 0.15 14.50
CA GLN A 97 -18.17 0.40 15.72
C GLN A 97 -17.37 1.10 16.80
N GLY A 98 -16.07 0.80 16.92
CA GLY A 98 -15.19 1.34 17.97
C GLY A 98 -14.54 2.69 17.66
N ARG A 99 -14.58 3.15 16.40
CA ARG A 99 -13.92 4.39 15.97
C ARG A 99 -14.65 5.66 16.42
N ASP A 100 -13.92 6.76 16.46
CA ASP A 100 -14.53 8.08 16.39
C ASP A 100 -14.89 8.42 14.93
N ARG A 101 -16.19 8.41 14.61
CA ARG A 101 -16.69 8.74 13.25
C ARG A 101 -16.35 10.16 12.81
N HIS A 102 -15.94 11.04 13.73
CA HIS A 102 -15.61 12.40 13.42
C HIS A 102 -14.41 12.48 12.49
N PHE A 103 -13.30 11.82 12.86
CA PHE A 103 -12.02 11.91 12.15
C PHE A 103 -11.44 10.55 11.68
N GLN A 104 -12.02 9.41 12.08
CA GLN A 104 -11.48 8.08 11.73
C GLN A 104 -12.30 7.38 10.64
N ALA A 105 -11.66 7.09 9.51
CA ALA A 105 -12.17 6.30 8.39
C ALA A 105 -11.65 4.85 8.46
N ILE A 106 -12.46 3.88 8.03
CA ILE A 106 -12.10 2.45 8.04
C ILE A 106 -12.26 1.88 6.63
N LEU A 107 -11.19 1.28 6.12
CA LEU A 107 -11.18 0.53 4.86
C LEU A 107 -10.79 -0.93 5.13
N PRO A 108 -11.75 -1.86 5.14
CA PRO A 108 -11.46 -3.28 5.23
C PRO A 108 -10.88 -3.82 3.92
N LEU A 109 -9.78 -4.55 4.02
CA LEU A 109 -9.10 -5.21 2.91
C LEU A 109 -9.45 -6.70 2.91
N ARG A 110 -9.82 -7.26 1.76
CA ARG A 110 -10.15 -8.70 1.67
C ARG A 110 -8.95 -9.52 1.21
N GLY A 111 -8.60 -10.50 2.04
CA GLY A 111 -7.51 -11.43 1.74
C GLY A 111 -6.14 -10.75 1.73
N LYS A 112 -5.13 -11.47 1.23
CA LYS A 112 -3.77 -10.96 1.10
C LYS A 112 -3.71 -9.99 -0.07
N ILE A 113 -3.15 -8.79 0.16
CA ILE A 113 -2.89 -7.82 -0.91
C ILE A 113 -1.99 -8.44 -1.99
N LEU A 114 -2.21 -8.06 -3.25
CA LEU A 114 -1.35 -8.49 -4.35
C LEU A 114 0.10 -8.04 -4.10
N ASN A 115 1.06 -8.97 -4.15
CA ASN A 115 2.48 -8.61 -4.09
C ASN A 115 2.85 -7.80 -5.35
N VAL A 116 3.01 -6.50 -5.19
CA VAL A 116 3.28 -5.59 -6.29
C VAL A 116 4.70 -5.65 -6.83
N GLU A 117 5.65 -6.18 -6.05
CA GLU A 117 7.05 -6.30 -6.46
C GLU A 117 7.23 -7.40 -7.52
N LYS A 118 6.51 -8.50 -7.37
CA LYS A 118 6.52 -9.62 -8.32
C LYS A 118 5.51 -9.46 -9.47
N SER A 119 4.57 -8.52 -9.34
CA SER A 119 3.45 -8.39 -10.26
C SER A 119 3.73 -7.40 -11.40
N MET A 120 3.19 -7.70 -12.58
CA MET A 120 3.22 -6.75 -13.68
C MET A 120 2.33 -5.53 -13.36
N LEU A 121 2.79 -4.33 -13.73
CA LEU A 121 2.10 -3.05 -13.47
C LEU A 121 0.61 -3.05 -13.82
N HIS A 122 0.20 -3.64 -14.94
CA HIS A 122 -1.22 -3.68 -15.32
C HIS A 122 -2.06 -4.46 -14.30
N LYS A 123 -1.56 -5.59 -13.77
CA LYS A 123 -2.25 -6.37 -12.72
C LYS A 123 -2.38 -5.60 -11.42
N VAL A 124 -1.37 -4.80 -11.09
CA VAL A 124 -1.38 -3.93 -9.91
C VAL A 124 -2.51 -2.91 -10.03
N TYR A 125 -2.57 -2.18 -11.15
CA TYR A 125 -3.63 -1.20 -11.37
C TYR A 125 -5.00 -1.80 -11.61
N ASP A 126 -5.11 -3.06 -12.02
CA ASP A 126 -6.37 -3.77 -12.20
C ASP A 126 -6.94 -4.33 -10.89
N ASN A 127 -6.10 -4.52 -9.87
CA ASN A 127 -6.50 -5.07 -8.57
C ASN A 127 -7.47 -4.13 -7.84
N GLU A 128 -8.59 -4.69 -7.36
CA GLU A 128 -9.65 -3.92 -6.70
C GLU A 128 -9.21 -3.31 -5.36
N GLU A 129 -8.47 -4.04 -4.53
CA GLU A 129 -8.02 -3.53 -3.23
C GLU A 129 -7.06 -2.34 -3.41
N ILE A 130 -6.16 -2.41 -4.40
CA ILE A 130 -5.28 -1.30 -4.76
C ILE A 130 -6.09 -0.10 -5.28
N LYS A 131 -7.05 -0.32 -6.20
CA LYS A 131 -7.94 0.75 -6.68
C LYS A 131 -8.71 1.41 -5.53
N ASN A 132 -9.17 0.61 -4.57
CA ASN A 132 -9.89 1.11 -3.40
C ASN A 132 -8.99 1.99 -2.53
N ILE A 133 -7.73 1.62 -2.32
CA ILE A 133 -6.77 2.44 -1.56
C ILE A 133 -6.51 3.78 -2.26
N TYR A 134 -6.24 3.78 -3.58
CA TYR A 134 -6.09 5.03 -4.35
C TYR A 134 -7.31 5.94 -4.21
N THR A 135 -8.50 5.37 -4.42
CA THR A 135 -9.77 6.11 -4.38
C THR A 135 -10.07 6.63 -2.97
N ALA A 136 -9.82 5.82 -1.93
CA ALA A 136 -10.04 6.23 -0.54
C ALA A 136 -9.12 7.41 -0.17
N LEU A 137 -7.83 7.30 -0.45
CA LEU A 137 -6.83 8.34 -0.18
C LEU A 137 -7.06 9.62 -1.00
N GLY A 138 -7.76 9.53 -2.13
CA GLY A 138 -7.96 10.66 -3.04
C GLY A 138 -6.71 11.00 -3.87
N VAL A 139 -5.76 10.06 -3.97
CA VAL A 139 -4.52 10.24 -4.74
C VAL A 139 -4.65 9.62 -6.13
N SER A 140 -3.85 10.12 -7.07
CA SER A 140 -3.78 9.58 -8.43
C SER A 140 -2.34 9.48 -8.90
N VAL A 141 -2.09 8.70 -9.95
CA VAL A 141 -0.76 8.61 -10.57
C VAL A 141 -0.70 9.55 -11.76
N GLY A 142 0.27 10.45 -11.79
CA GLY A 142 0.51 11.42 -12.86
C GLY A 142 0.27 12.86 -12.39
N THR A 143 1.26 13.71 -12.58
CA THR A 143 1.16 15.17 -12.51
C THR A 143 1.28 15.78 -13.91
N GLU A 144 1.08 17.09 -14.05
CA GLU A 144 1.30 17.81 -15.32
C GLU A 144 2.75 17.67 -15.81
N GLU A 145 3.69 17.51 -14.88
CA GLU A 145 5.13 17.44 -15.12
C GLU A 145 5.65 16.00 -15.27
N ASP A 146 5.07 15.03 -14.55
CA ASP A 146 5.48 13.63 -14.62
C ASP A 146 4.28 12.66 -14.58
N SER A 147 4.09 11.95 -15.70
CA SER A 147 3.09 10.88 -15.88
C SER A 147 3.21 9.67 -14.93
N LYS A 148 4.26 9.60 -14.11
CA LYS A 148 4.52 8.53 -13.15
C LYS A 148 4.53 8.98 -11.69
N ALA A 149 4.61 10.28 -11.41
CA ALA A 149 4.66 10.80 -10.05
C ALA A 149 3.33 10.59 -9.31
N LEU A 150 3.35 10.45 -7.99
CA LEU A 150 2.13 10.44 -7.20
C LEU A 150 1.57 11.86 -7.06
N ASN A 151 0.31 12.05 -7.44
CA ASN A 151 -0.41 13.30 -7.21
C ASN A 151 -1.17 13.23 -5.87
N MET A 152 -0.73 14.03 -4.92
CA MET A 152 -1.30 14.14 -3.57
C MET A 152 -2.16 15.39 -3.36
N ALA A 153 -2.46 16.18 -4.40
CA ALA A 153 -3.19 17.44 -4.26
C ALA A 153 -4.60 17.28 -3.65
N LYS A 154 -5.18 16.09 -3.76
CA LYS A 154 -6.49 15.73 -3.19
C LYS A 154 -6.39 14.69 -2.08
N LEU A 155 -5.21 14.56 -1.45
CA LEU A 155 -5.00 13.63 -0.34
C LEU A 155 -5.99 13.94 0.79
N ARG A 156 -6.70 12.90 1.25
CA ARG A 156 -7.80 13.04 2.22
C ARG A 156 -7.43 12.75 3.66
N TYR A 157 -6.32 12.05 3.89
CA TYR A 157 -5.89 11.61 5.21
C TYR A 157 -4.37 11.76 5.33
N HIS A 158 -3.90 12.53 6.31
CA HIS A 158 -2.47 12.66 6.64
C HIS A 158 -2.00 11.57 7.59
N LYS A 159 -2.91 10.71 8.06
CA LYS A 159 -2.56 9.53 8.84
C LYS A 159 -3.22 8.30 8.24
N VAL A 160 -2.41 7.38 7.76
CA VAL A 160 -2.83 6.08 7.24
C VAL A 160 -2.27 5.01 8.16
N VAL A 161 -3.15 4.35 8.91
CA VAL A 161 -2.80 3.37 9.93
C VAL A 161 -3.06 1.98 9.39
N ILE A 162 -2.01 1.16 9.30
CA ILE A 162 -2.10 -0.26 8.98
C ILE A 162 -2.45 -1.02 10.26
N MET A 163 -3.65 -1.59 10.33
CA MET A 163 -4.15 -2.32 11.50
C MET A 163 -4.44 -3.77 11.11
N THR A 164 -3.44 -4.62 11.32
CA THR A 164 -3.49 -6.07 11.10
C THR A 164 -3.34 -6.83 12.41
N ASP A 165 -3.72 -8.10 12.42
CA ASP A 165 -3.60 -8.95 13.61
C ASP A 165 -2.11 -9.21 13.95
N ALA A 166 -1.85 -9.56 15.22
CA ALA A 166 -0.51 -9.76 15.77
C ALA A 166 -0.01 -11.20 15.54
N ASP A 167 -0.31 -11.74 14.36
CA ASP A 167 0.07 -13.08 13.94
C ASP A 167 0.96 -13.06 12.67
N ILE A 168 1.26 -14.25 12.16
CA ILE A 168 2.14 -14.43 11.00
C ILE A 168 1.47 -13.88 9.73
N ASP A 169 0.15 -14.00 9.61
CA ASP A 169 -0.61 -13.56 8.44
C ASP A 169 -0.75 -12.04 8.42
N GLY A 170 -1.04 -11.41 9.56
CA GLY A 170 -1.07 -9.96 9.72
C GLY A 170 0.30 -9.32 9.46
N SER A 171 1.39 -9.94 9.93
CA SER A 171 2.76 -9.51 9.61
C SER A 171 3.05 -9.58 8.11
N HIS A 172 2.56 -10.61 7.42
CA HIS A 172 2.69 -10.76 5.97
C HIS A 172 1.87 -9.68 5.23
N ILE A 173 0.63 -9.44 5.64
CA ILE A 173 -0.23 -8.41 5.03
C ILE A 173 0.38 -7.01 5.22
N SER A 174 0.85 -6.70 6.43
CA SER A 174 1.57 -5.46 6.72
C SER A 174 2.77 -5.28 5.80
N THR A 175 3.56 -6.33 5.57
CA THR A 175 4.72 -6.28 4.65
C THR A 175 4.29 -6.00 3.20
N LEU A 176 3.20 -6.60 2.72
CA LEU A 176 2.67 -6.37 1.38
C LEU A 176 2.15 -4.94 1.20
N ILE A 177 1.45 -4.41 2.20
CA ILE A 177 0.95 -3.03 2.21
C ILE A 177 2.11 -2.04 2.23
N LEU A 178 3.12 -2.25 3.09
CA LEU A 178 4.33 -1.41 3.15
C LEU A 178 5.09 -1.43 1.83
N THR A 179 5.23 -2.61 1.22
CA THR A 179 5.86 -2.76 -0.11
C THR A 179 5.08 -1.96 -1.15
N PHE A 180 3.74 -1.99 -1.12
CA PHE A 180 2.92 -1.18 -2.00
C PHE A 180 3.14 0.32 -1.81
N PHE A 181 3.07 0.83 -0.58
CA PHE A 181 3.34 2.24 -0.31
C PHE A 181 4.75 2.63 -0.73
N PHE A 182 5.76 1.81 -0.45
CA PHE A 182 7.14 2.10 -0.83
C PHE A 182 7.35 2.18 -2.34
N ARG A 183 6.66 1.33 -3.12
CA ARG A 183 6.85 1.25 -4.57
C ARG A 183 5.99 2.23 -5.38
N PHE A 184 4.83 2.61 -4.86
CA PHE A 184 3.84 3.41 -5.61
C PHE A 184 3.49 4.74 -4.97
N MET A 185 3.79 4.93 -3.68
CA MET A 185 3.39 6.11 -2.90
C MET A 185 4.47 6.50 -1.88
N LYS A 186 5.73 6.51 -2.32
CA LYS A 186 6.90 6.72 -1.45
C LYS A 186 6.82 8.04 -0.70
N GLU A 187 6.25 9.05 -1.33
CA GLU A 187 6.05 10.40 -0.81
C GLU A 187 5.18 10.39 0.46
N LEU A 188 4.22 9.47 0.60
CA LEU A 188 3.42 9.33 1.82
C LEU A 188 4.28 8.83 3.00
N ILE A 189 5.26 7.96 2.72
CA ILE A 189 6.20 7.48 3.74
C ILE A 189 7.16 8.60 4.13
N GLU A 190 7.71 9.32 3.14
CA GLU A 190 8.67 10.40 3.38
C GLU A 190 8.05 11.59 4.14
N ASN A 191 6.76 11.87 3.91
CA ASN A 191 6.01 12.87 4.70
C ASN A 191 5.56 12.36 6.08
N GLY A 192 5.85 11.09 6.43
CA GLY A 192 5.51 10.53 7.74
C GLY A 192 4.03 10.22 7.93
N TYR A 193 3.27 9.98 6.85
CA TYR A 193 1.82 9.73 6.92
C TYR A 193 1.45 8.25 7.12
N ILE A 194 2.40 7.32 7.01
CA ILE A 194 2.15 5.88 7.16
C ILE A 194 2.52 5.40 8.56
N TYR A 195 1.57 4.76 9.23
CA TYR A 195 1.68 4.25 10.60
C TYR A 195 1.30 2.77 10.65
N ILE A 196 1.81 2.06 11.66
CA ILE A 196 1.42 0.68 11.97
C ILE A 196 0.77 0.70 13.35
N ALA A 197 -0.44 0.18 13.47
CA ALA A 197 -1.10 0.03 14.75
C ALA A 197 -0.35 -1.00 15.60
N GLN A 198 -0.13 -0.67 16.87
CA GLN A 198 0.46 -1.58 17.84
C GLN A 198 -0.62 -1.95 18.88
N PRO A 199 -1.41 -3.01 18.64
CA PRO A 199 -2.37 -3.48 19.63
C PRO A 199 -1.65 -4.05 20.87
N PRO A 200 -2.32 -4.10 22.03
CA PRO A 200 -1.76 -4.74 23.21
C PRO A 200 -1.58 -6.24 22.98
N LEU A 201 -0.46 -6.80 23.46
CA LEU A 201 -0.17 -8.23 23.35
C LEU A 201 -0.86 -9.06 24.42
N TYR A 202 -1.11 -8.47 25.59
CA TYR A 202 -1.69 -9.17 26.74
C TYR A 202 -2.80 -8.36 27.40
N LEU A 203 -3.77 -9.08 27.95
CA LEU A 203 -4.76 -8.58 28.89
C LEU A 203 -4.62 -9.35 30.20
N LEU A 204 -4.23 -8.65 31.26
CA LEU A 204 -4.11 -9.16 32.62
C LEU A 204 -5.41 -8.85 33.38
N LYS A 205 -5.98 -9.87 34.04
CA LYS A 205 -7.22 -9.74 34.83
C LYS A 205 -7.02 -10.30 36.23
N LYS A 206 -7.34 -9.49 37.25
CA LYS A 206 -7.42 -9.94 38.65
C LYS A 206 -8.64 -9.33 39.32
N GLY A 207 -9.62 -10.16 39.68
CA GLY A 207 -10.95 -9.70 40.11
C GLY A 207 -11.57 -8.79 39.04
N ASN A 208 -11.89 -7.55 39.42
CA ASN A 208 -12.46 -6.54 38.52
C ASN A 208 -11.42 -5.68 37.79
N LYS A 209 -10.14 -5.75 38.16
CA LYS A 209 -9.07 -4.97 37.52
C LYS A 209 -8.65 -5.62 36.20
N LYS A 210 -8.51 -4.81 35.15
CA LYS A 210 -8.03 -5.18 33.82
C LYS A 210 -6.89 -4.25 33.41
N ILE A 211 -5.75 -4.80 33.02
CA ILE A 211 -4.58 -4.04 32.55
C ILE A 211 -4.11 -4.64 31.23
N TYR A 212 -3.79 -3.79 30.27
CA TYR A 212 -3.23 -4.20 28.98
C TYR A 212 -1.71 -4.05 29.00
N ALA A 213 -0.99 -5.01 28.46
CA ALA A 213 0.47 -4.95 28.30
C ALA A 213 0.85 -5.12 26.83
N TYR A 214 1.85 -4.37 26.38
CA TYR A 214 2.30 -4.28 25.00
C TYR A 214 3.56 -5.11 24.73
N ASN A 215 4.24 -5.57 25.77
CA ASN A 215 5.40 -6.43 25.68
C ASN A 215 5.49 -7.39 26.87
N GLU A 216 6.42 -8.35 26.79
CA GLU A 216 6.64 -9.37 27.81
C GLU A 216 7.05 -8.76 29.16
N LYS A 217 7.87 -7.70 29.13
CA LYS A 217 8.38 -7.03 30.31
C LYS A 217 7.24 -6.34 31.09
N GLU A 218 6.40 -5.58 30.39
CA GLU A 218 5.20 -4.98 30.96
C GLU A 218 4.24 -6.02 31.53
N ARG A 219 4.10 -7.17 30.87
CA ARG A 219 3.29 -8.27 31.38
C ARG A 219 3.81 -8.75 32.75
N GLU A 220 5.13 -8.94 32.88
CA GLU A 220 5.74 -9.37 34.13
C GLU A 220 5.63 -8.30 35.22
N GLU A 221 5.95 -7.06 34.90
CA GLU A 221 5.85 -5.92 35.82
C GLU A 221 4.42 -5.73 36.33
N PHE A 222 3.42 -5.69 35.44
CA PHE A 222 2.02 -5.53 35.82
C PHE A 222 1.47 -6.76 36.55
N THR A 223 1.98 -7.97 36.28
CA THR A 223 1.60 -9.17 37.05
C THR A 223 2.04 -9.02 38.51
N LEU A 224 3.28 -8.60 38.75
CA LEU A 224 3.83 -8.39 40.08
C LEU A 224 3.14 -7.23 40.82
N GLU A 225 2.80 -6.15 40.10
CA GLU A 225 2.06 -5.02 40.67
C GLU A 225 0.64 -5.43 41.08
N MET A 226 -0.05 -6.22 40.26
CA MET A 226 -1.39 -6.74 40.60
C MET A 226 -1.34 -7.80 41.71
N ALA A 227 -0.28 -8.58 41.77
CA ALA A 227 -0.09 -9.69 42.69
C ALA A 227 1.40 -9.85 43.02
N PRO A 228 1.87 -9.36 44.18
CA PRO A 228 3.27 -9.51 44.57
C PRO A 228 3.72 -10.98 44.68
N ASP A 229 2.77 -11.90 44.90
CA ASP A 229 2.97 -13.35 44.94
C ASP A 229 2.72 -14.04 43.58
N GLY A 230 2.39 -13.28 42.53
CA GLY A 230 2.09 -13.75 41.17
C GLY A 230 0.80 -14.54 41.03
N LYS A 231 0.03 -14.74 42.11
CA LYS A 231 -1.14 -15.64 42.12
C LYS A 231 -2.44 -14.90 41.78
N GLY A 232 -3.30 -15.61 41.06
CA GLY A 232 -4.67 -15.16 40.76
C GLY A 232 -4.79 -14.15 39.60
N VAL A 233 -3.70 -13.83 38.89
CA VAL A 233 -3.74 -13.03 37.67
C VAL A 233 -3.99 -13.93 36.46
N LYS A 234 -5.12 -13.75 35.78
CA LYS A 234 -5.39 -14.42 34.51
C LYS A 234 -4.79 -13.60 33.38
N VAL A 235 -3.88 -14.21 32.61
CA VAL A 235 -3.28 -13.61 31.43
C VAL A 235 -3.95 -14.15 30.18
N GLN A 236 -4.48 -13.25 29.35
CA GLN A 236 -4.98 -13.56 28.02
C GLN A 236 -4.04 -12.94 26.99
N ARG A 237 -3.48 -13.73 26.08
CA ARG A 237 -2.65 -13.24 24.98
C ARG A 237 -3.54 -12.95 23.77
N TYR A 238 -3.40 -11.77 23.19
CA TYR A 238 -3.99 -11.44 21.89
C TYR A 238 -3.12 -12.05 20.78
N LYS A 239 -3.79 -12.56 19.76
CA LYS A 239 -3.19 -13.04 18.51
C LYS A 239 -3.79 -12.19 17.42
#